data_AF-A0A662FE69-F1
#
_entry.id   AF-A0A662FE69-F1
#
_cell.length_a   1.000
_cell.length_b   1.000
_cell.length_c   1.000
_cell.angle_alpha   90.00
_cell.angle_beta   90.00
_cell.angle_gamma   90.00
#
_symmetry.space_group_name_H-M   'P 1'
#
loop_
_entity.id
_entity.type
_entity.pdbx_description
1 polymer ?
#
loop_
_entity_poly.entity_id
_entity_poly.type
_entity_poly.pdbx_seq_one_letter_code
_entity_poly.pdbx_strand_id
1 'polypeptide(L)'
;MILHPIILIVLALATISDFRKKEVPNFLSFFLLFSAIGIRIMFFIFNPSLEAAFKPLFGLAFALPVAFVLYYLKQWGGADAKLFIALGIALGWSNERFSIVNFSLLLLVAGGVYGIAFLIYLAVKQRKKLNFRNELRKRKKQFAFAIFVTLIIVFLSFKFVYVLPFALLPVAAFFASVFGKKLDRLFVKQVKPEELVEGDWIAQKY
;
A
#
# COMPACT_ATOMS: atom_id res chain seq x y z
N MET A 1 5.17 9.84 22.05
CA MET A 1 5.53 10.96 21.16
C MET A 1 6.78 10.71 20.32
N ILE A 2 7.87 10.16 20.88
CA ILE A 2 9.17 9.98 20.20
C ILE A 2 9.15 9.04 18.96
N LEU A 3 8.23 8.08 18.91
CA LEU A 3 8.14 7.14 17.78
C LEU A 3 7.65 7.77 16.47
N HIS A 4 6.79 8.79 16.50
CA HIS A 4 6.24 9.37 15.26
C HIS A 4 7.30 10.05 14.39
N PRO A 5 8.22 10.87 14.92
CA PRO A 5 9.34 11.41 14.15
C PRO A 5 10.20 10.31 13.52
N ILE A 6 10.50 9.24 14.27
CA ILE A 6 11.31 8.11 13.77
C ILE A 6 10.59 7.43 12.61
N ILE A 7 9.30 7.13 12.76
CA ILE A 7 8.46 6.56 11.69
C ILE A 7 8.51 7.44 10.44
N LEU A 8 8.32 8.75 10.60
CA LEU A 8 8.30 9.69 9.48
C LEU A 8 9.65 9.73 8.74
N ILE A 9 10.77 9.77 9.49
CA ILE A 9 12.12 9.74 8.92
C ILE A 9 12.36 8.42 8.17
N VAL A 10 12.04 7.28 8.77
CA VAL A 10 12.23 5.97 8.14
C VAL A 10 11.39 5.84 6.87
N LEU A 11 10.12 6.24 6.90
CA LEU A 11 9.23 6.21 5.73
C LEU A 11 9.71 7.14 4.62
N ALA A 12 10.20 8.34 4.96
CA ALA A 12 10.78 9.27 4.00
C ALA A 12 12.05 8.68 3.35
N LEU A 13 12.96 8.11 4.14
CA LEU A 13 14.17 7.46 3.62
C LEU A 13 13.84 6.22 2.77
N ALA A 14 12.87 5.42 3.18
CA ALA A 14 12.39 4.28 2.40
C ALA A 14 11.83 4.73 1.05
N THR A 15 11.01 5.78 1.04
CA THR A 15 10.43 6.36 -0.18
C THR A 15 11.50 6.94 -1.10
N ILE A 16 12.48 7.66 -0.55
CA ILE A 16 13.61 8.20 -1.34
C ILE A 16 14.44 7.07 -1.94
N SER A 17 14.69 6.00 -1.18
CA SER A 17 15.41 4.83 -1.68
C SER A 17 14.63 4.11 -2.77
N ASP A 18 13.33 3.92 -2.59
CA ASP A 18 12.46 3.28 -3.56
C ASP A 18 12.46 4.04 -4.90
N PHE A 19 12.33 5.37 -4.88
CA PHE A 19 12.40 6.17 -6.11
C PHE A 19 13.77 6.13 -6.81
N ARG A 20 14.87 5.97 -6.06
CA ARG A 20 16.24 6.01 -6.62
C ARG A 20 16.75 4.64 -7.07
N LYS A 21 16.49 3.61 -6.28
CA LYS A 21 17.07 2.27 -6.42
C LYS A 21 16.02 1.19 -6.70
N LYS A 22 14.72 1.52 -6.63
CA LYS A 22 13.59 0.58 -6.68
C LYS A 22 13.64 -0.50 -5.60
N GLU A 23 14.38 -0.23 -4.53
CA GLU A 23 14.56 -1.13 -3.41
C GLU A 23 14.55 -0.34 -2.11
N VAL A 24 13.96 -0.95 -1.09
CA VAL A 24 13.97 -0.45 0.27
C VAL A 24 15.02 -1.24 1.08
N PRO A 25 16.06 -0.58 1.63
CA PRO A 25 17.10 -1.24 2.40
C PRO A 25 16.52 -1.97 3.61
N ASN A 26 16.85 -3.26 3.76
CA ASN A 26 16.43 -4.07 4.91
C ASN A 26 16.82 -3.42 6.25
N PHE A 27 17.96 -2.73 6.30
CA PHE A 27 18.41 -2.02 7.50
C PHE A 27 17.38 -1.01 8.01
N LEU A 28 16.67 -0.29 7.14
CA LEU A 28 15.63 0.67 7.58
C LEU A 28 14.46 -0.03 8.28
N SER A 29 14.05 -1.20 7.77
CA SER A 29 12.98 -2.00 8.36
C SER A 29 13.39 -2.54 9.74
N PHE A 30 14.61 -3.08 9.84
CA PHE A 30 15.15 -3.57 11.10
C PHE A 30 15.38 -2.44 12.11
N PHE A 31 15.89 -1.30 11.66
CA PHE A 31 16.07 -0.12 12.51
C PHE A 31 14.73 0.30 13.14
N LEU A 32 13.66 0.45 12.34
CA LEU A 32 12.35 0.79 12.86
C LEU A 32 11.82 -0.27 13.83
N LEU A 33 11.98 -1.56 13.51
CA LEU A 33 11.54 -2.66 14.35
C LEU A 33 12.20 -2.63 15.73
N PHE A 34 13.54 -2.57 15.77
CA PHE A 34 14.28 -2.56 17.03
C PHE A 34 14.06 -1.27 17.82
N SER A 35 14.01 -0.12 17.15
CA SER A 35 13.65 1.15 17.81
C SER A 35 12.24 1.13 18.38
N ALA A 36 11.27 0.56 17.66
CA ALA A 36 9.89 0.42 18.13
C ALA A 36 9.79 -0.46 19.38
N ILE A 37 10.41 -1.64 19.35
CA ILE A 37 10.45 -2.55 20.49
C ILE A 37 11.14 -1.89 21.69
N GLY A 38 12.34 -1.33 21.49
CA GLY A 38 13.12 -0.70 22.56
C GLY A 38 12.37 0.46 23.22
N ILE A 39 11.80 1.38 22.44
CA ILE A 39 11.05 2.53 22.97
C ILE A 39 9.77 2.08 23.67
N ARG A 40 9.06 1.06 23.15
CA ARG A 40 7.84 0.53 23.80
C ARG A 40 8.14 -0.15 25.12
N ILE A 41 9.23 -0.92 25.20
CA ILE A 41 9.69 -1.54 26.45
C ILE A 41 10.08 -0.46 27.46
N MET A 42 10.87 0.53 27.06
CA MET A 42 11.22 1.66 27.94
C MET A 42 9.96 2.39 28.44
N PHE A 43 9.02 2.68 27.54
CA PHE A 43 7.76 3.33 27.90
C PHE A 43 6.96 2.52 28.94
N PHE A 44 6.90 1.20 28.79
CA PHE A 44 6.27 0.30 29.76
C PHE A 44 7.00 0.30 31.11
N ILE A 45 8.33 0.29 31.13
CA ILE A 45 9.12 0.33 32.39
C ILE A 45 8.85 1.63 33.15
N PHE A 46 8.83 2.78 32.48
CA PHE A 46 8.62 4.07 33.13
C PHE A 46 7.15 4.37 33.45
N ASN A 47 6.22 3.78 32.71
CA ASN A 47 4.77 3.99 32.89
C ASN A 47 4.03 2.64 32.83
N PRO A 48 4.23 1.79 33.85
CA PRO A 48 3.69 0.43 33.85
C PRO A 48 2.16 0.49 33.83
N SER A 49 1.58 0.06 32.72
CA SER A 49 0.14 0.00 32.51
C SER A 49 -0.17 -1.14 31.55
N LEU A 50 -1.35 -1.76 31.71
CA LEU A 50 -1.83 -2.80 30.80
C LEU A 50 -1.91 -2.28 29.35
N GLU A 51 -2.27 -1.00 29.20
CA GLU A 51 -2.34 -0.34 27.91
C GLU A 51 -0.96 -0.22 27.24
N ALA A 52 0.07 0.17 27.99
CA ALA A 52 1.45 0.24 27.48
C ALA A 52 1.99 -1.13 27.03
N ALA A 53 1.59 -2.22 27.70
CA ALA A 53 1.98 -3.58 27.35
C ALA A 53 1.19 -4.14 26.15
N PHE A 54 -0.14 -4.02 26.16
CA PHE A 54 -0.99 -4.70 25.19
C PHE A 54 -1.16 -3.96 23.86
N LYS A 55 -1.14 -2.62 23.84
CA LYS A 55 -1.22 -1.86 22.57
C LYS A 55 -0.21 -2.33 21.51
N PRO A 56 1.11 -2.41 21.78
CA PRO A 56 2.08 -2.86 20.78
C PRO A 56 1.91 -4.35 20.42
N LEU A 57 1.50 -5.20 21.37
CA LEU A 57 1.25 -6.62 21.11
C LEU A 57 0.06 -6.85 20.18
N PHE A 58 -1.06 -6.16 20.41
CA PHE A 58 -2.20 -6.24 19.50
C PHE A 58 -1.90 -5.60 18.14
N GLY A 59 -1.10 -4.53 18.13
CA GLY A 59 -0.63 -3.94 16.87
C GLY A 59 0.22 -4.91 16.04
N LEU A 60 1.12 -5.66 16.70
CA LEU A 60 1.87 -6.75 16.08
C LEU A 60 0.96 -7.89 15.61
N ALA A 61 0.03 -8.33 16.46
CA ALA A 61 -0.91 -9.40 16.16
C ALA A 61 -1.82 -9.07 14.96
N PHE A 62 -2.10 -7.78 14.73
CA PHE A 62 -2.78 -7.31 13.52
C PHE A 62 -1.84 -7.21 12.32
N ALA A 63 -0.67 -6.57 12.48
CA ALA A 63 0.20 -6.25 11.36
C ALA A 63 0.86 -7.50 10.74
N LEU A 64 1.19 -8.49 11.56
CA LEU A 64 1.91 -9.69 11.13
C LEU A 64 1.09 -10.57 10.17
N PRO A 65 -0.17 -10.96 10.48
CA PRO A 65 -1.00 -11.68 9.52
C PRO A 65 -1.23 -10.91 8.22
N VAL A 66 -1.50 -9.61 8.31
CA VAL A 66 -1.73 -8.75 7.13
C VAL A 66 -0.48 -8.71 6.24
N ALA A 67 0.69 -8.49 6.83
CA ALA A 67 1.96 -8.47 6.11
C ALA A 67 2.25 -9.82 5.42
N PHE A 68 2.04 -10.93 6.12
CA PHE A 68 2.25 -12.26 5.55
C PHE A 68 1.29 -12.54 4.40
N VAL A 69 -0.01 -12.26 4.56
CA VAL A 69 -0.99 -12.44 3.49
C VAL A 69 -0.58 -11.65 2.25
N LEU A 70 -0.24 -10.37 2.40
CA LEU A 70 0.14 -9.52 1.26
C LEU A 70 1.47 -9.94 0.63
N TYR A 71 2.42 -10.42 1.43
CA TYR A 71 3.69 -10.97 0.94
C TYR A 71 3.49 -12.25 0.13
N TYR A 72 2.74 -13.22 0.66
CA TYR A 72 2.48 -14.50 -0.02
C TYR A 72 1.60 -14.33 -1.27
N LEU A 73 0.69 -13.35 -1.26
CA LEU A 73 -0.08 -12.94 -2.45
C LEU A 73 0.77 -12.14 -3.47
N LYS A 74 2.06 -11.95 -3.22
CA LYS A 74 3.00 -11.18 -4.04
C LYS A 74 2.55 -9.74 -4.30
N GLN A 75 1.73 -9.18 -3.39
CA GLN A 75 1.28 -7.79 -3.46
C GLN A 75 2.34 -6.85 -2.89
N TRP A 76 3.04 -7.28 -1.85
CA TRP A 76 4.09 -6.52 -1.17
C TRP A 76 5.43 -7.23 -1.25
N GLY A 77 6.50 -6.43 -1.32
CA GLY A 77 7.86 -6.93 -1.21
C GLY A 77 8.20 -7.34 0.23
N GLY A 78 9.32 -8.06 0.40
CA GLY A 78 9.79 -8.46 1.72
C GLY A 78 10.12 -7.25 2.63
N ALA A 79 10.60 -6.15 2.05
CA ALA A 79 10.87 -4.92 2.80
C ALA A 79 9.57 -4.25 3.29
N ASP A 80 8.55 -4.13 2.42
CA ASP A 80 7.24 -3.55 2.77
C ASP A 80 6.58 -4.32 3.92
N ALA A 81 6.60 -5.65 3.84
CA ALA A 81 6.04 -6.52 4.86
C ALA A 81 6.73 -6.33 6.22
N LYS A 82 8.07 -6.32 6.26
CA LYS A 82 8.83 -6.10 7.50
C LYS A 82 8.59 -4.70 8.08
N LEU A 83 8.54 -3.69 7.22
CA LEU A 83 8.30 -2.32 7.63
C LEU A 83 6.89 -2.16 8.22
N PHE A 84 5.88 -2.82 7.63
CA PHE A 84 4.52 -2.83 8.15
C PHE A 84 4.42 -3.52 9.52
N ILE A 85 5.14 -4.64 9.72
CA ILE A 85 5.23 -5.31 11.03
C ILE A 85 5.84 -4.37 12.08
N ALA A 86 6.92 -3.68 11.73
CA ALA A 86 7.55 -2.70 12.62
C ALA A 86 6.59 -1.55 12.99
N LEU A 87 5.81 -1.05 12.01
CA LEU A 87 4.77 -0.05 12.25
C LEU A 87 3.66 -0.57 13.16
N GLY A 88 3.30 -1.84 13.08
CA GLY A 88 2.33 -2.48 13.98
C GLY A 88 2.73 -2.34 15.46
N ILE A 89 3.99 -2.61 15.78
CA ILE A 89 4.53 -2.42 17.14
C ILE A 89 4.65 -0.93 17.48
N ALA A 90 5.15 -0.13 16.53
CA ALA A 90 5.42 1.28 16.75
C ALA A 90 4.15 2.10 17.02
N LEU A 91 3.08 1.87 16.26
CA LEU A 91 1.80 2.57 16.40
C LEU A 91 0.88 1.87 17.41
N GLY A 92 0.93 0.54 17.46
CA GLY A 92 0.05 -0.25 18.33
C GLY A 92 -1.41 -0.23 17.88
N TRP A 93 -2.22 -1.05 18.55
CA TRP A 93 -3.67 -1.07 18.37
C TRP A 93 -4.35 -0.02 19.25
N SER A 94 -5.08 0.90 18.64
CA SER A 94 -5.91 1.87 19.37
C SER A 94 -6.94 2.52 18.44
N ASN A 95 -7.94 3.18 19.03
CA ASN A 95 -8.88 4.05 18.32
C ASN A 95 -8.35 5.48 18.13
N GLU A 96 -7.11 5.75 18.55
CA GLU A 96 -6.49 7.05 18.41
C GLU A 96 -6.13 7.33 16.96
N ARG A 97 -5.99 8.61 16.61
CA ARG A 97 -5.65 9.06 15.25
C ARG A 97 -4.39 8.37 14.70
N PHE A 98 -3.40 8.11 15.55
CA PHE A 98 -2.14 7.47 15.20
C PHE A 98 -2.09 6.01 15.68
N SER A 99 -2.92 5.17 15.07
CA SER A 99 -2.95 3.72 15.32
C SER A 99 -2.62 2.94 14.05
N ILE A 100 -2.23 1.68 14.20
CA ILE A 100 -1.96 0.82 13.03
C ILE A 100 -3.21 0.69 12.15
N VAL A 101 -4.40 0.60 12.75
CA VAL A 101 -5.67 0.47 12.01
C VAL A 101 -5.94 1.70 11.15
N ASN A 102 -5.83 2.89 11.75
CA ASN A 102 -6.04 4.14 11.03
C ASN A 102 -4.96 4.34 9.96
N PHE A 103 -3.70 4.00 10.26
CA PHE A 103 -2.63 4.03 9.27
C PHE A 103 -2.90 3.08 8.10
N SER A 104 -3.36 1.85 8.35
CA SER A 104 -3.70 0.88 7.29
C SER A 104 -4.85 1.36 6.42
N LEU A 105 -5.89 1.95 7.01
CA LEU A 105 -7.00 2.52 6.26
C LEU A 105 -6.52 3.68 5.39
N LEU A 106 -5.70 4.59 5.94
CA LEU A 106 -5.10 5.69 5.20
C LEU A 106 -4.18 5.19 4.08
N LEU A 107 -3.38 4.16 4.33
CA LEU A 107 -2.51 3.54 3.33
C LEU A 107 -3.33 2.96 2.17
N LEU A 108 -4.46 2.30 2.47
CA LEU A 108 -5.36 1.77 1.45
C LEU A 108 -6.01 2.88 0.62
N VAL A 109 -6.50 3.94 1.27
CA VAL A 109 -7.08 5.10 0.57
C VAL A 109 -6.02 5.80 -0.28
N ALA A 110 -4.90 6.19 0.31
CA ALA A 110 -3.85 6.95 -0.36
C ALA A 110 -3.22 6.13 -1.49
N GLY A 111 -2.91 4.85 -1.25
CA GLY A 111 -2.39 3.92 -2.25
C GLY A 111 -3.40 3.68 -3.37
N GLY A 112 -4.68 3.52 -3.04
CA GLY A 112 -5.76 3.36 -4.03
C GLY A 112 -5.93 4.61 -4.91
N VAL A 113 -5.98 5.80 -4.31
CA VAL A 113 -6.05 7.08 -5.04
C VAL A 113 -4.83 7.24 -5.93
N TYR A 114 -3.63 7.03 -5.39
CA TYR A 114 -2.37 7.13 -6.13
C TYR A 114 -2.34 6.15 -7.32
N GLY A 115 -2.69 4.89 -7.09
CA GLY A 115 -2.72 3.85 -8.11
C GLY A 115 -3.70 4.17 -9.23
N ILE A 116 -4.93 4.58 -8.90
CA ILE A 116 -5.93 4.99 -9.90
C ILE A 116 -5.44 6.22 -10.67
N ALA A 117 -4.94 7.25 -9.99
CA ALA A 117 -4.44 8.46 -10.62
C ALA A 117 -3.29 8.12 -11.60
N PHE A 118 -2.38 7.25 -11.20
CA PHE A 118 -1.27 6.79 -12.03
C PHE A 118 -1.74 5.98 -13.25
N LEU A 119 -2.70 5.07 -13.06
CA LEU A 119 -3.31 4.30 -14.16
C LEU A 119 -4.02 5.22 -15.17
N ILE A 120 -4.77 6.21 -14.69
CA ILE A 120 -5.43 7.21 -15.55
C ILE A 120 -4.38 8.03 -16.29
N TYR A 121 -3.36 8.53 -15.60
CA TYR A 121 -2.25 9.26 -16.21
C TYR A 121 -1.60 8.45 -17.33
N LEU A 122 -1.28 7.18 -17.08
CA LEU A 122 -0.65 6.29 -18.04
C LEU A 122 -1.57 6.00 -19.24
N ALA A 123 -2.85 5.75 -18.97
CA ALA A 123 -3.86 5.51 -19.99
C ALA A 123 -4.05 6.72 -20.92
N VAL A 124 -4.06 7.94 -20.36
CA VAL A 124 -4.14 9.19 -21.14
C VAL A 124 -2.87 9.41 -21.95
N LYS A 125 -1.70 9.23 -21.34
CA LYS A 125 -0.40 9.38 -22.00
C LYS A 125 -0.24 8.42 -23.18
N GLN A 126 -0.73 7.19 -23.04
CA GLN A 126 -0.61 6.12 -24.05
C GLN A 126 -1.90 5.87 -24.85
N ARG A 127 -2.84 6.83 -24.85
CA ARG A 127 -4.20 6.68 -25.42
C ARG A 127 -4.25 6.17 -26.86
N LYS A 128 -3.26 6.56 -27.70
CA LYS A 128 -3.14 6.12 -29.09
C LYS A 128 -2.77 4.64 -29.20
N LYS A 129 -1.80 4.18 -28.41
CA LYS A 129 -1.35 2.78 -28.39
C LYS A 129 -2.40 1.84 -27.77
N LEU A 130 -3.18 2.35 -26.81
CA LEU A 130 -4.16 1.55 -26.07
C LEU A 130 -5.55 1.50 -26.73
N ASN A 131 -5.79 2.27 -27.81
CA ASN A 131 -7.13 2.44 -28.41
C ASN A 131 -8.21 2.77 -27.35
N PHE A 132 -7.85 3.62 -26.39
CA PHE A 132 -8.59 3.86 -25.14
C PHE A 132 -10.09 4.08 -25.33
N ARG A 133 -10.44 4.93 -26.31
CA ARG A 133 -11.84 5.31 -26.60
C ARG A 133 -12.69 4.13 -27.06
N ASN A 134 -12.10 3.22 -27.85
CA ASN A 134 -12.82 2.08 -28.39
C ASN A 134 -13.07 1.02 -27.32
N GLU A 135 -12.09 0.76 -26.44
CA GLU A 135 -12.26 -0.18 -25.34
C GLU A 135 -13.28 0.30 -24.30
N LEU A 136 -13.22 1.59 -23.93
CA LEU A 136 -14.18 2.16 -22.99
C LEU A 136 -15.61 2.13 -23.55
N ARG A 137 -15.78 2.41 -24.85
CA ARG A 137 -17.09 2.36 -25.53
C ARG A 137 -17.64 0.93 -25.59
N LYS A 138 -16.78 -0.08 -25.84
CA LYS A 138 -17.16 -1.50 -25.83
C LYS A 138 -17.66 -1.95 -24.46
N ARG A 139 -17.05 -1.46 -23.38
CA ARG A 139 -17.35 -1.86 -22.00
C ARG A 139 -18.16 -0.83 -21.21
N LYS A 140 -18.91 0.06 -21.89
CA LYS A 140 -19.68 1.13 -21.25
C LYS A 140 -20.63 0.66 -20.14
N LYS A 141 -21.24 -0.52 -20.29
CA LYS A 141 -22.14 -1.11 -19.28
C LYS A 141 -21.38 -1.49 -18.00
N GLN A 142 -20.19 -2.08 -18.14
CA GLN A 142 -19.32 -2.45 -17.01
C GLN A 142 -18.81 -1.20 -16.30
N PHE A 143 -18.47 -0.14 -17.06
CA PHE A 143 -18.06 1.13 -16.49
C PHE A 143 -19.19 1.80 -15.70
N ALA A 144 -20.40 1.87 -16.28
CA ALA A 144 -21.57 2.40 -15.60
C ALA A 144 -21.91 1.61 -14.33
N PHE A 145 -21.80 0.28 -14.38
CA PHE A 145 -21.97 -0.58 -13.20
C PHE A 145 -20.91 -0.28 -12.12
N ALA A 146 -19.64 -0.13 -12.48
CA ALA A 146 -18.59 0.23 -11.52
C ALA A 146 -18.88 1.58 -10.85
N ILE A 147 -19.29 2.61 -11.62
CA ILE A 147 -19.71 3.91 -11.06
C ILE A 147 -20.90 3.75 -10.13
N PHE A 148 -21.92 2.98 -10.54
CA PHE A 148 -23.11 2.75 -9.72
C PHE A 148 -22.77 2.09 -8.37
N VAL A 149 -21.92 1.06 -8.38
CA VAL A 149 -21.44 0.42 -7.14
C VAL A 149 -20.63 1.41 -6.29
N THR A 150 -19.75 2.20 -6.90
CA THR A 150 -19.02 3.26 -6.18
C THR A 150 -19.97 4.27 -5.54
N LEU A 151 -21.03 4.71 -6.22
CA LEU A 151 -22.03 5.63 -5.66
C LEU A 151 -22.80 5.01 -4.49
N ILE A 152 -23.15 3.72 -4.57
CA ILE A 152 -23.75 3.00 -3.43
C ILE A 152 -22.80 2.99 -2.24
N ILE A 153 -21.52 2.70 -2.45
CA ILE A 153 -20.53 2.68 -1.36
C ILE A 153 -20.37 4.07 -0.74
N VAL A 154 -20.30 5.12 -1.57
CA VAL A 154 -20.26 6.51 -1.10
C VAL A 154 -21.53 6.84 -0.31
N PHE A 155 -22.70 6.43 -0.75
CA PHE A 155 -23.95 6.64 -0.02
C PHE A 155 -23.96 5.91 1.33
N LEU A 156 -23.50 4.66 1.38
CA LEU A 156 -23.37 3.90 2.64
C LEU A 156 -22.36 4.54 3.61
N SER A 157 -21.36 5.27 3.08
CA SER A 157 -20.35 5.92 3.89
C SER A 157 -20.88 7.04 4.78
N PHE A 158 -22.05 7.63 4.46
CA PHE A 158 -22.72 8.60 5.33
C PHE A 158 -23.10 7.98 6.69
N LYS A 159 -23.44 6.69 6.71
CA LYS A 159 -23.73 5.94 7.94
C LYS A 159 -22.48 5.25 8.50
N PHE A 160 -21.60 4.78 7.61
CA PHE A 160 -20.44 3.95 7.97
C PHE A 160 -19.18 4.50 7.31
N VAL A 161 -18.56 5.51 7.92
CA VAL A 161 -17.41 6.23 7.34
C VAL A 161 -16.24 5.32 6.96
N TYR A 162 -16.04 4.22 7.69
CA TYR A 162 -14.99 3.22 7.43
C TYR A 162 -15.18 2.44 6.12
N VAL A 163 -16.33 2.54 5.46
CA VAL A 163 -16.59 1.91 4.15
C VAL A 163 -16.10 2.81 2.99
N LEU A 164 -15.90 4.11 3.22
CA LEU A 164 -15.46 5.05 2.19
C LEU A 164 -14.18 4.61 1.42
N PRO A 165 -13.13 4.06 2.07
CA PRO A 165 -11.95 3.59 1.35
C PRO A 165 -12.23 2.59 0.23
N PHE A 166 -13.28 1.77 0.39
CA PHE A 166 -13.66 0.74 -0.56
C PHE A 166 -14.38 1.29 -1.79
N ALA A 167 -14.80 2.57 -1.78
CA ALA A 167 -15.48 3.21 -2.92
C ALA A 167 -14.62 3.25 -4.19
N LEU A 168 -13.30 3.23 -4.03
CA LEU A 168 -12.33 3.28 -5.12
C LEU A 168 -12.14 1.92 -5.82
N LEU A 169 -12.44 0.81 -5.12
CA LEU A 169 -12.18 -0.54 -5.63
C LEU A 169 -12.94 -0.88 -6.92
N PRO A 170 -14.25 -0.57 -7.07
CA PRO A 170 -14.98 -0.91 -8.30
C PRO A 170 -14.37 -0.23 -9.53
N VAL A 171 -14.01 1.05 -9.41
CA VAL A 171 -13.41 1.83 -10.49
C VAL A 171 -11.99 1.32 -10.79
N ALA A 172 -11.17 1.08 -9.77
CA ALA A 172 -9.84 0.48 -9.94
C ALA A 172 -9.91 -0.87 -10.65
N ALA A 173 -10.80 -1.76 -10.20
CA ALA A 173 -11.01 -3.08 -10.79
C ALA A 173 -11.45 -2.99 -12.24
N PHE A 174 -12.34 -2.05 -12.58
CA PHE A 174 -12.72 -1.79 -13.96
C PHE A 174 -11.50 -1.42 -14.81
N PHE A 175 -10.74 -0.39 -14.43
CA PHE A 175 -9.57 0.04 -15.19
C PHE A 175 -8.51 -1.07 -15.31
N ALA A 176 -8.24 -1.79 -14.23
CA ALA A 176 -7.34 -2.93 -14.24
C ALA A 176 -7.81 -4.03 -15.21
N SER A 177 -9.12 -4.33 -15.24
CA SER A 177 -9.66 -5.35 -16.16
C SER A 177 -9.58 -4.97 -17.64
N VAL A 178 -9.72 -3.68 -17.96
CA VAL A 178 -9.71 -3.18 -19.34
C VAL A 178 -8.28 -2.98 -19.84
N PHE A 179 -7.42 -2.43 -19.00
CA PHE A 179 -6.10 -1.96 -19.41
C PHE A 179 -4.94 -2.80 -18.88
N GLY A 180 -5.11 -3.57 -17.80
CA GLY A 180 -4.02 -4.29 -17.12
C GLY A 180 -3.12 -5.06 -18.08
N LYS A 181 -3.69 -6.00 -18.85
CA LYS A 181 -2.92 -6.80 -19.83
C LYS A 181 -2.22 -5.96 -20.91
N LYS A 182 -2.78 -4.81 -21.27
CA LYS A 182 -2.18 -3.91 -22.28
C LYS A 182 -1.12 -3.01 -21.67
N LEU A 183 -1.29 -2.64 -20.40
CA LEU A 183 -0.34 -1.85 -19.61
C LEU A 183 0.90 -2.68 -19.26
N ASP A 184 0.76 -3.98 -18.96
CA ASP A 184 1.90 -4.87 -18.69
C ASP A 184 2.96 -4.78 -19.79
N ARG A 185 2.53 -4.74 -21.06
CA ARG A 185 3.42 -4.60 -22.22
C ARG A 185 4.19 -3.28 -22.25
N LEU A 186 3.69 -2.25 -21.58
CA LEU A 186 4.34 -0.94 -21.48
C LEU A 186 5.41 -0.91 -20.39
N PHE A 187 5.35 -1.84 -19.44
CA PHE A 187 6.31 -1.95 -18.36
C PHE A 187 7.51 -2.86 -18.70
N VAL A 188 7.44 -3.63 -19.80
CA VAL A 188 8.58 -4.38 -20.33
C VAL A 188 9.60 -3.41 -20.91
N LYS A 189 10.85 -3.47 -20.41
CA LYS A 189 11.98 -2.70 -20.90
C LYS A 189 13.17 -3.62 -21.16
N GLN A 190 14.00 -3.25 -22.14
CA GLN A 190 15.30 -3.87 -22.32
C GLN A 190 16.27 -3.25 -21.31
N VAL A 191 16.82 -4.08 -20.44
CA VAL A 191 17.77 -3.71 -19.39
C VAL A 191 18.98 -4.62 -19.54
N LYS A 192 20.19 -4.09 -19.33
CA LYS A 192 21.42 -4.90 -19.41
C LYS A 192 21.49 -5.86 -18.21
N PRO A 193 22.12 -7.04 -18.33
CA PRO A 193 22.22 -7.99 -17.22
C PRO A 193 22.86 -7.40 -15.96
N GLU A 194 23.81 -6.47 -16.11
CA GLU A 194 24.50 -5.83 -14.98
C GLU A 194 23.63 -4.81 -14.24
N GLU A 195 22.52 -4.37 -14.83
CA GLU A 195 21.58 -3.40 -14.26
C GLU A 195 20.34 -4.08 -13.65
N LEU A 196 20.30 -5.41 -13.62
CA LEU A 196 19.21 -6.17 -13.02
C LEU A 196 19.22 -6.03 -11.49
N VAL A 197 18.04 -5.80 -10.93
CA VAL A 197 17.83 -5.58 -9.50
C VAL A 197 16.97 -6.72 -8.93
N GLU A 198 17.04 -6.99 -7.63
CA GLU A 198 16.21 -8.03 -7.02
C GLU A 198 14.73 -7.71 -7.24
N GLY A 199 14.01 -8.63 -7.87
CA GLY A 199 12.60 -8.44 -8.21
C GLY A 199 12.33 -8.04 -9.65
N ASP A 200 13.35 -7.89 -10.52
CA ASP A 200 13.13 -7.85 -11.97
C ASP A 200 12.74 -9.23 -12.50
N TRP A 201 11.71 -9.28 -13.35
CA TRP A 201 11.22 -10.52 -13.97
C TRP A 201 11.58 -10.55 -15.45
N ILE A 202 12.20 -11.65 -15.90
CA ILE A 202 12.48 -11.86 -17.31
C ILE A 202 11.16 -12.11 -18.04
N ALA A 203 10.75 -11.17 -18.89
CA ALA A 203 9.58 -11.35 -19.73
C ALA A 203 9.85 -12.44 -20.78
N GLN A 204 8.93 -13.40 -20.92
CA GLN A 204 8.98 -14.35 -22.04
C GLN A 204 8.84 -13.60 -23.37
N LYS A 205 9.60 -14.04 -24.38
CA LYS A 205 9.61 -13.45 -25.74
C LYS A 205 8.17 -13.45 -26.28
N TYR A 206 7.64 -12.26 -26.57
CA TYR A 206 6.34 -12.07 -27.26
C TYR A 206 6.50 -12.23 -28.76
#